data_AF-A0A2G3NX23-F1
#
_entry.id   AF-A0A2G3NX23-F1
#
_cell.length_a   1.000
_cell.length_b   1.000
_cell.length_c   1.000
_cell.angle_alpha   90.00
_cell.angle_beta   90.00
_cell.angle_gamma   90.00
#
_symmetry.space_group_name_H-M   'P 1'
#
loop_
_entity.id
_entity.type
_entity.pdbx_description
1 polymer ?
#
loop_
_entity_poly.entity_id
_entity_poly.type
_entity_poly.pdbx_seq_one_letter_code
_entity_poly.pdbx_strand_id
1 'polypeptide(L)'
;MAKRGKNINMFLMDGEVTGKIKCTLSNWTGVIYKIPRLQLGDLKSRPDMKQSGIYFLFGRDDDNHQDTVYIGQATTRKNGKGVLLRIQEHTRDSHSDYFNDVIVLTTQNDSFGPTEISYLENRFTQLANEANRVVVRNGNEPNPGNVTEEKQSELDEVIDNTKTIIGALGYRLFVPRVGNDISTDEERTEKNIVLERRIKRSGKKIIAYCKQTTEGFVVLKDSMVEITDGKVIPESIRELRQELQEKGIIENGVLKESQFFNSPSYAASFVLGMNTNGRTDWKDSNGCTLKEIEENM
;
A
#
# COMPACT_ATOMS: atom_id res chain seq x y z
N MET A 1 17.27 13.61 0.57
CA MET A 1 17.43 14.39 -0.69
C MET A 1 16.24 15.34 -0.87
N ALA A 2 16.41 16.47 -1.58
CA ALA A 2 15.28 17.38 -1.86
C ALA A 2 14.21 16.67 -2.70
N LYS A 3 12.92 16.80 -2.31
CA LYS A 3 11.79 16.22 -3.05
C LYS A 3 11.71 16.84 -4.45
N ARG A 4 11.79 16.01 -5.49
CA ARG A 4 11.69 16.43 -6.91
C ARG A 4 10.35 15.97 -7.46
N GLY A 5 9.66 16.84 -8.21
CA GLY A 5 8.46 16.44 -8.95
C GLY A 5 8.79 15.42 -10.03
N LYS A 6 7.83 14.54 -10.36
CA LYS A 6 7.91 13.58 -11.46
C LYS A 6 6.78 13.83 -12.45
N ASN A 7 7.10 13.86 -13.75
CA ASN A 7 6.12 13.96 -14.84
C ASN A 7 5.85 12.56 -15.41
N ILE A 8 4.63 12.06 -15.22
CA ILE A 8 4.17 10.79 -15.76
C ILE A 8 3.34 11.07 -17.01
N ASN A 9 3.76 10.51 -18.14
CA ASN A 9 2.96 10.51 -19.35
C ASN A 9 2.04 9.28 -19.34
N MET A 10 0.74 9.52 -19.23
CA MET A 10 -0.31 8.49 -19.25
C MET A 10 -1.05 8.55 -20.59
N PHE A 11 -0.98 7.46 -21.35
CA PHE A 11 -1.65 7.32 -22.64
C PHE A 11 -2.79 6.30 -22.52
N LEU A 12 -4.03 6.78 -22.55
CA LEU A 12 -5.24 5.95 -22.59
C LEU A 12 -5.36 5.35 -23.98
N MET A 13 -5.00 4.07 -24.14
CA MET A 13 -4.87 3.46 -25.46
C MET A 13 -6.21 3.31 -26.18
N ASP A 14 -7.29 3.17 -25.41
CA ASP A 14 -8.66 3.04 -25.90
C ASP A 14 -9.45 4.35 -25.73
N GLY A 15 -8.84 5.41 -25.20
CA GLY A 15 -9.54 6.66 -24.83
C GLY A 15 -10.36 6.59 -23.54
N GLU A 16 -10.39 5.44 -22.85
CA GLU A 16 -11.16 5.21 -21.63
C GLU A 16 -10.26 4.98 -20.40
N VAL A 17 -10.70 5.46 -19.24
CA VAL A 17 -9.98 5.31 -17.95
C VAL A 17 -10.02 3.87 -17.41
N THR A 18 -11.00 3.08 -17.86
CA THR A 18 -11.18 1.66 -17.51
C THR A 18 -10.47 0.72 -18.47
N GLY A 19 -9.94 1.22 -19.60
CA GLY A 19 -9.29 0.41 -20.63
C GLY A 19 -7.79 0.22 -20.40
N LYS A 20 -7.08 -0.07 -21.49
CA LYS A 20 -5.62 -0.24 -21.50
C LYS A 20 -4.93 1.13 -21.35
N ILE A 21 -3.99 1.22 -20.42
CA ILE A 21 -3.23 2.44 -20.15
C ILE A 21 -1.74 2.14 -20.31
N LYS A 22 -1.03 2.99 -21.04
CA LYS A 22 0.43 2.98 -21.15
C LYS A 22 1.00 4.17 -20.36
N CYS A 23 1.96 3.91 -19.48
CA CYS A 23 2.64 4.91 -18.69
C CYS A 23 4.15 4.93 -19.02
N THR A 24 4.70 6.14 -19.09
CA THR A 24 6.14 6.39 -19.35
C THR A 24 6.62 7.61 -18.54
N LEU A 25 7.93 7.70 -18.33
CA LEU A 25 8.60 8.88 -17.77
C LEU A 25 9.58 9.45 -18.81
N SER A 26 9.90 10.73 -18.69
CA SER A 26 10.97 11.34 -19.51
C SER A 26 12.33 10.75 -19.14
N ASN A 27 13.18 10.50 -20.14
CA ASN A 27 14.55 9.96 -19.98
C ASN A 27 14.64 8.59 -19.28
N TRP A 28 13.55 7.81 -19.30
CA TRP A 28 13.50 6.46 -18.75
C TRP A 28 13.03 5.50 -19.83
N THR A 29 13.73 4.38 -20.01
CA THR A 29 13.38 3.37 -21.02
C THR A 29 12.28 2.43 -20.55
N GLY A 30 11.95 2.42 -19.26
CA GLY A 30 10.87 1.61 -18.73
C GLY A 30 9.50 2.05 -19.26
N VAL A 31 8.63 1.07 -19.44
CA VAL A 31 7.25 1.26 -19.85
C VAL A 31 6.35 0.37 -19.02
N ILE A 32 5.28 0.98 -18.51
CA ILE A 32 4.30 0.28 -17.70
C ILE A 32 2.97 0.25 -18.43
N TYR A 33 2.31 -0.90 -18.40
CA TYR A 33 0.97 -1.08 -18.93
C TYR A 33 0.01 -1.50 -17.84
N LYS A 34 -1.15 -0.84 -17.72
CA LYS A 34 -2.31 -1.37 -17.01
C LYS A 34 -3.23 -2.00 -18.06
N ILE A 35 -3.62 -3.25 -17.85
CA ILE A 35 -4.38 -4.03 -18.82
C ILE A 35 -5.49 -4.77 -18.07
N PRO A 36 -6.77 -4.47 -18.33
CA PRO A 36 -7.87 -5.31 -17.86
C PRO A 36 -7.72 -6.73 -18.41
N ARG A 37 -7.98 -7.76 -17.59
CA ARG A 37 -7.84 -9.18 -17.97
C ARG A 37 -8.56 -9.51 -19.28
N LEU A 38 -9.76 -8.95 -19.47
CA LEU A 38 -10.58 -9.14 -20.68
C LEU A 38 -9.91 -8.60 -21.96
N GLN A 39 -9.00 -7.62 -21.83
CA GLN A 39 -8.34 -6.95 -22.94
C GLN A 39 -6.90 -7.45 -23.19
N LEU A 40 -6.43 -8.47 -22.46
CA LEU A 40 -5.11 -9.10 -22.71
C LEU A 40 -4.99 -9.64 -24.14
N GLY A 41 -6.10 -10.05 -24.75
CA GLY A 41 -6.14 -10.54 -26.12
C GLY A 41 -5.71 -9.51 -27.17
N ASP A 42 -6.00 -8.22 -26.92
CA ASP A 42 -5.79 -7.11 -27.86
C ASP A 42 -4.32 -6.81 -28.09
N LEU A 43 -3.46 -7.22 -27.15
CA LEU A 43 -2.04 -6.86 -27.11
C LEU A 43 -1.12 -7.92 -27.74
N LYS A 44 -1.67 -9.00 -28.31
CA LYS A 44 -0.91 -10.13 -28.89
C LYS A 44 0.09 -9.73 -29.99
N SER A 45 -0.22 -8.69 -30.75
CA SER A 45 0.61 -8.21 -31.86
C SER A 45 1.71 -7.25 -31.41
N ARG A 46 1.63 -6.70 -30.20
CA ARG A 46 2.52 -5.64 -29.73
C ARG A 46 3.94 -6.18 -29.46
N PRO A 47 5.00 -5.51 -29.94
CA PRO A 47 6.37 -6.03 -29.80
C PRO A 47 6.87 -6.08 -28.35
N ASP A 48 6.65 -5.03 -27.58
CA ASP A 48 7.00 -4.91 -26.16
C ASP A 48 6.37 -6.00 -25.29
N MET A 49 5.16 -6.46 -25.64
CA MET A 49 4.47 -7.56 -24.96
C MET A 49 5.10 -8.94 -25.18
N LYS A 50 6.05 -9.04 -26.12
CA LYS A 50 6.81 -10.26 -26.42
C LYS A 50 8.19 -10.27 -25.74
N GLN A 51 8.54 -9.19 -25.03
CA GLN A 51 9.83 -9.02 -24.37
C GLN A 51 9.83 -9.63 -22.97
N SER A 52 11.01 -9.62 -22.36
CA SER A 52 11.16 -9.89 -20.93
C SER A 52 10.52 -8.79 -20.08
N GLY A 53 10.05 -9.14 -18.89
CA GLY A 53 9.47 -8.16 -17.99
C GLY A 53 8.89 -8.75 -16.72
N ILE A 54 8.37 -7.85 -15.89
CA ILE A 54 7.66 -8.15 -14.64
C ILE A 54 6.17 -7.93 -14.88
N TYR A 55 5.32 -8.74 -14.27
CA TYR A 55 3.88 -8.54 -14.26
C TYR A 55 3.33 -8.70 -12.84
N PHE A 56 2.25 -7.95 -12.59
CA PHE A 56 1.52 -7.92 -11.34
C PHE A 56 0.07 -8.30 -11.67
N LEU A 57 -0.42 -9.40 -11.10
CA LEU A 57 -1.80 -9.85 -11.25
C LEU A 57 -2.60 -9.35 -10.05
N PHE A 58 -3.42 -8.31 -10.25
CA PHE A 58 -4.23 -7.71 -9.19
C PHE A 58 -5.64 -8.28 -9.18
N GLY A 59 -6.11 -8.63 -7.99
CA GLY A 59 -7.46 -9.14 -7.80
C GLY A 59 -7.94 -8.98 -6.38
N ARG A 60 -9.01 -9.69 -6.06
CA ARG A 60 -9.53 -9.83 -4.70
C ARG A 60 -9.71 -11.30 -4.39
N ASP A 61 -9.50 -11.63 -3.13
CA ASP A 61 -9.88 -12.94 -2.62
C ASP A 61 -11.41 -12.99 -2.44
N ASP A 62 -12.04 -14.03 -2.96
CA ASP A 62 -13.50 -14.14 -2.96
C ASP A 62 -14.07 -14.41 -1.55
N ASP A 63 -13.29 -15.04 -0.66
CA ASP A 63 -13.75 -15.46 0.66
C ASP A 63 -13.66 -14.32 1.69
N ASN A 64 -12.56 -13.56 1.67
CA ASN A 64 -12.29 -12.52 2.66
C ASN A 64 -12.31 -11.08 2.10
N HIS A 65 -12.56 -10.94 0.79
CA HIS A 65 -12.61 -9.65 0.08
C HIS A 65 -11.34 -8.80 0.21
N GLN A 66 -10.20 -9.40 0.57
CA GLN A 66 -8.92 -8.70 0.64
C GLN A 66 -8.34 -8.53 -0.76
N ASP A 67 -7.75 -7.36 -1.01
CA ASP A 67 -6.99 -7.12 -2.23
C ASP A 67 -5.77 -8.06 -2.25
N THR A 68 -5.52 -8.69 -3.40
CA THR A 68 -4.45 -9.67 -3.60
C THR A 68 -3.57 -9.29 -4.78
N VAL A 69 -2.32 -9.73 -4.73
CA VAL A 69 -1.38 -9.59 -5.84
C VAL A 69 -0.53 -10.84 -6.01
N TYR A 70 -0.25 -11.22 -7.25
CA TYR A 70 0.87 -12.10 -7.59
C TYR A 70 1.87 -11.35 -8.46
N ILE A 71 3.15 -11.47 -8.12
CA ILE A 71 4.23 -10.79 -8.82
C ILE A 71 5.06 -11.85 -9.52
N GLY A 72 5.13 -11.76 -10.84
CA GLY A 72 5.82 -12.75 -11.65
C GLY A 72 6.75 -12.11 -12.66
N GLN A 73 7.72 -12.89 -13.12
CA GLN A 73 8.58 -12.53 -14.24
C GLN A 73 8.37 -13.41 -15.48
N ALA A 74 8.83 -12.92 -16.62
CA ALA A 74 8.91 -13.69 -17.85
C ALA A 74 10.13 -13.26 -18.68
N THR A 75 10.80 -14.23 -19.29
CA THR A 75 11.82 -14.00 -20.32
C THR A 75 11.24 -14.15 -21.72
N THR A 76 11.88 -13.52 -22.71
CA THR A 76 11.63 -13.84 -24.12
C THR A 76 12.00 -15.30 -24.39
N ARG A 77 11.03 -16.08 -24.90
CA ARG A 77 11.18 -17.51 -25.23
C ARG A 77 11.58 -17.70 -26.70
N LYS A 78 12.05 -18.91 -27.03
CA LYS A 78 12.43 -19.31 -28.42
C LYS A 78 11.30 -19.11 -29.45
N ASN A 79 10.05 -19.15 -29.02
CA ASN A 79 8.88 -18.92 -29.89
C ASN A 79 8.58 -17.42 -30.13
N GLY A 80 9.46 -16.52 -29.70
CA GLY A 80 9.31 -15.06 -29.87
C GLY A 80 8.18 -14.47 -29.03
N LYS A 81 7.81 -15.12 -27.92
CA LYS A 81 6.82 -14.65 -26.95
C LYS A 81 7.51 -14.44 -25.60
N GLY A 82 7.01 -13.48 -24.83
CA GLY A 82 7.54 -13.13 -23.51
C GLY A 82 6.41 -12.92 -22.52
N VAL A 83 6.40 -11.76 -21.88
CA VAL A 83 5.54 -11.45 -20.74
C VAL A 83 4.05 -11.70 -20.96
N LEU A 84 3.50 -11.32 -22.12
CA LEU A 84 2.07 -11.52 -22.39
C LEU A 84 1.68 -13.00 -22.46
N LEU A 85 2.53 -13.86 -23.03
CA LEU A 85 2.23 -15.29 -23.08
C LEU A 85 2.22 -15.88 -21.67
N ARG A 86 3.17 -15.47 -20.82
CA ARG A 86 3.23 -15.94 -19.44
C ARG A 86 1.97 -15.54 -18.66
N ILE A 87 1.50 -14.30 -18.82
CA ILE A 87 0.23 -13.84 -18.20
C ILE A 87 -0.96 -14.64 -18.75
N GLN A 88 -1.00 -14.93 -20.05
CA GLN A 88 -2.06 -15.75 -20.65
C GLN A 88 -2.07 -17.19 -20.15
N GLU A 89 -0.94 -17.75 -19.73
CA GLU A 89 -0.90 -19.06 -19.06
C GLU A 89 -1.68 -19.01 -17.73
N HIS A 90 -1.55 -17.93 -16.95
CA HIS A 90 -2.34 -17.74 -15.73
C HIS A 90 -3.85 -17.63 -16.01
N THR A 91 -4.27 -17.02 -17.13
CA THR A 91 -5.71 -16.94 -17.46
C THR A 91 -6.38 -18.30 -17.69
N ARG A 92 -5.59 -19.37 -17.87
CA ARG A 92 -6.07 -20.74 -18.11
C ARG A 92 -5.96 -21.63 -16.86
N ASP A 93 -5.31 -21.13 -15.81
CA ASP A 93 -5.17 -21.83 -14.54
C ASP A 93 -6.26 -21.35 -13.59
N SER A 94 -7.12 -22.26 -13.15
CA SER A 94 -8.23 -21.96 -12.24
C SER A 94 -7.76 -21.35 -10.91
N HIS A 95 -6.52 -21.62 -10.48
CA HIS A 95 -5.96 -21.01 -9.27
C HIS A 95 -5.67 -19.51 -9.43
N SER A 96 -5.71 -19.00 -10.67
CA SER A 96 -5.48 -17.61 -11.02
C SER A 96 -6.78 -16.90 -11.45
N ASP A 97 -7.96 -17.43 -11.14
CA ASP A 97 -9.23 -16.79 -11.53
C ASP A 97 -9.54 -15.49 -10.76
N TYR A 98 -8.83 -15.23 -9.66
CA TYR A 98 -9.01 -14.06 -8.79
C TYR A 98 -8.64 -12.70 -9.44
N PHE A 99 -7.74 -12.68 -10.43
CA PHE A 99 -7.21 -11.40 -10.94
C PHE A 99 -8.09 -10.80 -12.03
N ASN A 100 -8.25 -9.47 -12.00
CA ASN A 100 -9.05 -8.69 -12.92
C ASN A 100 -8.23 -7.67 -13.70
N ASP A 101 -7.15 -7.16 -13.10
CA ASP A 101 -6.23 -6.21 -13.72
C ASP A 101 -4.82 -6.78 -13.72
N VAL A 102 -4.06 -6.43 -14.77
CA VAL A 102 -2.66 -6.76 -14.88
C VAL A 102 -1.85 -5.48 -15.07
N ILE A 103 -0.79 -5.33 -14.27
CA ILE A 103 0.26 -4.35 -14.57
C ILE A 103 1.46 -5.07 -15.16
N VAL A 104 2.01 -4.56 -16.25
CA VAL A 104 3.24 -5.08 -16.88
C VAL A 104 4.30 -4.00 -16.88
N LEU A 105 5.49 -4.32 -16.38
CA LEU A 105 6.71 -3.54 -16.51
C LEU A 105 7.62 -4.22 -17.53
N THR A 106 7.99 -3.50 -18.58
CA THR A 106 9.02 -3.89 -19.54
C THR A 106 9.79 -2.64 -19.99
N THR A 107 10.54 -2.71 -21.09
CA THR A 107 11.34 -1.60 -21.59
C THR A 107 11.01 -1.28 -23.04
N GLN A 108 11.33 -0.07 -23.48
CA GLN A 108 11.13 0.35 -24.87
C GLN A 108 12.15 -0.27 -25.82
N ASN A 109 13.28 -0.71 -25.29
CA ASN A 109 14.46 -1.16 -26.03
C ASN A 109 14.87 -2.62 -25.72
N ASP A 110 13.98 -3.41 -25.11
CA ASP A 110 14.23 -4.83 -24.75
C ASP A 110 15.50 -5.05 -23.91
N SER A 111 15.77 -4.13 -22.97
CA SER A 111 17.02 -4.14 -22.19
C SER A 111 17.00 -5.03 -20.95
N PHE A 112 15.90 -5.72 -20.67
CA PHE A 112 15.81 -6.63 -19.51
C PHE A 112 16.24 -8.05 -19.87
N GLY A 113 17.33 -8.50 -19.24
CA GLY A 113 17.77 -9.89 -19.26
C GLY A 113 17.28 -10.67 -18.03
N PRO A 114 17.58 -11.99 -17.96
CA PRO A 114 17.16 -12.85 -16.86
C PRO A 114 17.61 -12.39 -15.47
N THR A 115 18.79 -11.77 -15.38
CA THR A 115 19.34 -11.27 -14.12
C THR A 115 18.52 -10.08 -13.62
N GLU A 116 18.22 -9.11 -14.48
CA GLU A 116 17.45 -7.92 -14.14
C GLU A 116 16.04 -8.28 -13.67
N ILE A 117 15.34 -9.15 -14.40
CA ILE A 117 13.98 -9.55 -14.02
C ILE A 117 13.94 -10.37 -12.72
N SER A 118 14.98 -11.17 -12.42
CA SER A 118 15.04 -11.90 -11.15
C SER A 118 15.19 -10.93 -9.98
N TYR A 119 16.12 -9.97 -10.10
CA TYR A 119 16.31 -8.92 -9.10
C TYR A 119 15.02 -8.13 -8.87
N LEU A 120 14.38 -7.66 -9.95
CA LEU A 120 13.15 -6.89 -9.87
C LEU A 120 11.99 -7.69 -9.25
N GLU A 121 11.78 -8.95 -9.66
CA GLU A 121 10.73 -9.81 -9.08
C GLU A 121 10.91 -10.00 -7.58
N ASN A 122 12.14 -10.30 -7.13
CA ASN A 122 12.46 -10.44 -5.72
C ASN A 122 12.21 -9.15 -4.95
N ARG A 123 12.76 -8.01 -5.42
CA ARG A 123 12.61 -6.72 -4.72
C ARG A 123 11.17 -6.25 -4.67
N PHE A 124 10.40 -6.37 -5.75
CA PHE A 124 8.98 -6.01 -5.72
C PHE A 124 8.18 -6.92 -4.78
N THR A 125 8.51 -8.22 -4.72
CA THR A 125 7.85 -9.15 -3.79
C THR A 125 8.16 -8.81 -2.33
N GLN A 126 9.42 -8.51 -2.01
CA GLN A 126 9.83 -8.06 -0.68
C GLN A 126 9.11 -6.76 -0.29
N LEU A 127 9.15 -5.74 -1.15
CA LEU A 127 8.49 -4.45 -0.89
C LEU A 127 6.97 -4.58 -0.70
N ALA A 128 6.31 -5.47 -1.44
CA ALA A 128 4.88 -5.74 -1.27
C ALA A 128 4.56 -6.42 0.07
N ASN A 129 5.38 -7.39 0.48
CA ASN A 129 5.26 -8.05 1.77
C ASN A 129 5.54 -7.09 2.94
N GLU A 130 6.60 -6.28 2.84
CA GLU A 130 6.96 -5.26 3.83
C GLU A 130 5.84 -4.22 4.01
N ALA A 131 5.20 -3.80 2.91
CA ALA A 131 4.09 -2.85 2.96
C ALA A 131 2.85 -3.44 3.66
N ASN A 132 2.69 -4.77 3.63
CA ASN A 132 1.61 -5.54 4.28
C ASN A 132 0.20 -4.94 4.03
N ARG A 133 -0.03 -4.46 2.81
CA ARG A 133 -1.28 -3.78 2.43
C ARG A 133 -2.21 -4.67 1.62
N VAL A 134 -1.66 -5.63 0.88
CA VAL A 134 -2.38 -6.61 0.07
C VAL A 134 -1.79 -8.00 0.35
N VAL A 135 -2.58 -9.04 0.14
CA VAL A 135 -2.09 -10.42 0.26
C VAL A 135 -1.23 -10.76 -0.95
N VAL A 136 0.05 -11.01 -0.73
CA VAL A 136 0.98 -11.47 -1.78
C VAL A 136 0.85 -12.98 -1.94
N ARG A 137 0.44 -13.44 -3.13
CA ARG A 137 0.14 -14.85 -3.40
C ARG A 137 1.34 -15.68 -3.86
N ASN A 138 2.53 -15.09 -3.93
CA ASN A 138 3.75 -15.81 -4.29
C ASN A 138 4.00 -16.93 -3.26
N GLY A 139 4.01 -18.18 -3.71
CA GLY A 139 4.19 -19.33 -2.80
C GLY A 139 5.60 -19.49 -2.24
N ASN A 140 6.61 -18.90 -2.91
CA ASN A 140 8.01 -18.92 -2.49
C ASN A 140 8.61 -17.52 -2.67
N GLU A 141 9.69 -17.24 -1.95
CA GLU A 141 10.50 -16.04 -2.18
C GLU A 141 11.23 -16.15 -3.53
N PRO A 142 11.09 -15.16 -4.44
CA PRO A 142 11.78 -15.19 -5.72
C PRO A 142 13.30 -15.10 -5.56
N ASN A 143 14.06 -15.61 -6.53
CA ASN A 143 15.52 -15.55 -6.52
C ASN A 143 15.99 -14.08 -6.58
N PRO A 144 16.86 -13.61 -5.66
CA PRO A 144 17.36 -12.23 -5.66
C PRO A 144 18.19 -11.87 -6.90
N GLY A 145 18.62 -12.87 -7.69
CA GLY A 145 19.56 -12.66 -8.78
C GLY A 145 20.96 -12.32 -8.27
N ASN A 146 21.88 -12.08 -9.20
CA ASN A 146 23.23 -11.62 -8.89
C ASN A 146 23.59 -10.47 -9.81
N VAL A 147 23.52 -9.25 -9.29
CA VAL A 147 23.78 -8.00 -10.01
C VAL A 147 25.02 -7.32 -9.45
N THR A 148 25.75 -6.59 -10.28
CA THR A 148 26.83 -5.71 -9.80
C THR A 148 26.25 -4.50 -9.06
N GLU A 149 27.08 -3.78 -8.31
CA GLU A 149 26.66 -2.56 -7.59
C GLU A 149 26.07 -1.51 -8.54
N GLU A 150 26.70 -1.31 -9.70
CA GLU A 150 26.24 -0.34 -10.71
C GLU A 150 24.88 -0.76 -11.27
N LYS A 151 24.71 -2.04 -11.59
CA LYS A 151 23.44 -2.58 -12.10
C LYS A 151 22.35 -2.51 -11.04
N GLN A 152 22.67 -2.76 -9.79
CA GLN A 152 21.74 -2.62 -8.68
C GLN A 152 21.23 -1.18 -8.60
N SER A 153 22.13 -0.18 -8.63
CA SER A 153 21.73 1.22 -8.59
C SER A 153 20.81 1.63 -9.75
N GLU A 154 21.02 1.07 -10.95
CA GLU A 154 20.14 1.29 -12.10
C GLU A 154 18.75 0.65 -11.88
N LEU A 155 18.70 -0.56 -11.33
CA LEU A 155 17.45 -1.30 -11.08
C LEU A 155 16.65 -0.70 -9.91
N ASP A 156 17.32 -0.14 -8.91
CA ASP A 156 16.66 0.60 -7.83
C ASP A 156 15.92 1.84 -8.37
N GLU A 157 16.48 2.53 -9.38
CA GLU A 157 15.76 3.62 -10.07
C GLU A 157 14.52 3.09 -10.83
N VAL A 158 14.63 1.92 -11.47
CA VAL A 158 13.49 1.25 -12.12
C VAL A 158 12.40 0.93 -11.09
N ILE A 159 12.78 0.45 -9.91
CA ILE A 159 11.85 0.15 -8.81
C ILE A 159 11.13 1.42 -8.37
N ASP A 160 11.85 2.51 -8.11
CA ASP A 160 11.25 3.78 -7.66
C ASP A 160 10.30 4.39 -8.68
N ASN A 161 10.66 4.34 -9.96
CA ASN A 161 9.80 4.78 -11.04
C ASN A 161 8.55 3.90 -11.17
N THR A 162 8.70 2.59 -11.00
CA THR A 162 7.59 1.64 -11.03
C THR A 162 6.63 1.87 -9.86
N LYS A 163 7.14 2.02 -8.63
CA LYS A 163 6.35 2.37 -7.44
C LYS A 163 5.54 3.63 -7.65
N THR A 164 6.18 4.67 -8.21
CA THR A 164 5.53 5.96 -8.48
C THR A 164 4.35 5.78 -9.45
N ILE A 165 4.56 5.08 -10.57
CA ILE A 165 3.53 4.91 -11.61
C ILE A 165 2.40 4.01 -11.12
N ILE A 166 2.72 2.89 -10.45
CA ILE A 166 1.71 1.98 -9.90
C ILE A 166 0.83 2.71 -8.87
N GLY A 167 1.44 3.53 -8.01
CA GLY A 167 0.72 4.41 -7.09
C GLY A 167 -0.17 5.44 -7.81
N ALA A 168 0.32 6.07 -8.88
CA ALA A 168 -0.45 7.02 -9.68
C ALA A 168 -1.62 6.37 -10.44
N LEU A 169 -1.51 5.08 -10.78
CA LEU A 169 -2.59 4.27 -11.34
C LEU A 169 -3.63 3.84 -10.30
N GLY A 170 -3.44 4.19 -9.02
CA GLY A 170 -4.36 3.90 -7.92
C GLY A 170 -4.03 2.66 -7.11
N TYR A 171 -2.96 1.92 -7.43
CA TYR A 171 -2.56 0.71 -6.72
C TYR A 171 -1.54 1.06 -5.63
N ARG A 172 -1.95 0.97 -4.37
CA ARG A 172 -1.09 1.29 -3.22
C ARG A 172 -0.25 0.10 -2.76
N LEU A 173 0.28 -0.68 -3.72
CA LEU A 173 0.96 -1.95 -3.47
C LEU A 173 2.18 -1.83 -2.55
N PHE A 174 2.97 -0.76 -2.72
CA PHE A 174 4.23 -0.56 -2.01
C PHE A 174 4.17 0.56 -0.97
N VAL A 175 2.95 1.00 -0.61
CA VAL A 175 2.74 2.01 0.42
C VAL A 175 2.43 1.28 1.72
N PRO A 176 3.29 1.37 2.75
CA PRO A 176 3.06 0.69 4.02
C PRO A 176 1.68 0.99 4.59
N ARG A 177 1.03 -0.04 5.12
CA ARG A 177 -0.19 0.18 5.91
C ARG A 177 0.21 0.96 7.16
N VAL A 178 -0.36 2.15 7.30
CA VAL A 178 -0.08 3.00 8.46
C VAL A 178 -0.45 2.23 9.73
N GLY A 179 0.54 1.92 10.59
CA GLY A 179 0.34 1.08 11.78
C GLY A 179 1.51 0.14 12.08
N ASN A 180 2.16 -0.42 11.05
CA ASN A 180 3.35 -1.26 11.23
C ASN A 180 4.60 -0.40 11.07
N ASP A 181 5.29 -0.17 12.18
CA ASP A 181 6.59 0.51 12.31
C ASP A 181 6.76 1.81 11.52
N ILE A 182 6.47 2.92 12.20
CA ILE A 182 6.97 4.25 11.80
C ILE A 182 8.46 4.29 12.18
N SER A 183 9.31 3.64 11.40
CA SER A 183 10.72 3.98 11.35
C SER A 183 10.88 5.26 10.53
N THR A 184 11.17 6.34 11.26
CA THR A 184 11.98 7.52 10.91
C THR A 184 12.08 7.96 9.43
N ASP A 185 11.73 9.23 9.20
CA ASP A 185 12.19 10.13 8.11
C ASP A 185 11.24 10.55 6.97
N GLU A 186 9.92 10.51 7.15
CA GLU A 186 8.99 11.28 6.29
C GLU A 186 8.24 12.41 7.01
N GLU A 187 8.99 13.28 7.68
CA GLU A 187 8.52 14.58 8.16
C GLU A 187 8.10 15.48 6.96
N ARG A 188 6.80 15.80 6.84
CA ARG A 188 6.26 17.12 6.42
C ARG A 188 4.75 17.20 6.22
N THR A 189 4.01 16.09 6.21
CA THR A 189 2.53 16.08 6.08
C THR A 189 1.81 15.42 7.25
N GLU A 190 2.54 15.18 8.33
CA GLU A 190 2.06 14.44 9.48
C GLU A 190 2.01 15.39 10.67
N LYS A 191 0.82 15.54 11.25
CA LYS A 191 0.62 16.37 12.44
C LYS A 191 0.45 15.47 13.64
N ASN A 192 1.34 15.61 14.61
CA ASN A 192 1.16 14.97 15.91
C ASN A 192 0.06 15.72 16.66
N ILE A 193 -0.92 14.96 17.10
CA ILE A 193 -2.05 15.43 17.89
C ILE A 193 -2.13 14.61 19.18
N VAL A 194 -2.56 15.26 20.25
CA VAL A 194 -2.71 14.66 21.57
C VAL A 194 -4.18 14.69 21.97
N LEU A 195 -4.62 13.61 22.59
CA LEU A 195 -5.88 13.56 23.30
C LEU A 195 -5.57 13.44 24.78
N GLU A 196 -6.08 14.39 25.56
CA GLU A 196 -6.01 14.36 27.01
C GLU A 196 -7.42 14.49 27.59
N ARG A 197 -7.88 13.47 28.33
CA ARG A 197 -9.21 13.50 28.95
C ARG A 197 -9.25 12.73 30.26
N ARG A 198 -9.86 13.34 31.28
CA ARG A 198 -10.20 12.65 32.53
C ARG A 198 -11.50 11.88 32.38
N ILE A 199 -11.44 10.58 32.60
CA ILE A 199 -12.56 9.66 32.46
C ILE A 199 -13.25 9.48 33.82
N LYS A 200 -14.55 9.81 33.90
CA LYS A 200 -15.31 9.77 35.16
C LYS A 200 -15.48 8.35 35.71
N ARG A 201 -15.67 7.34 34.85
CA ARG A 201 -15.92 5.94 35.25
C ARG A 201 -14.75 5.32 36.01
N SER A 202 -13.53 5.58 35.55
CA SER A 202 -12.29 5.00 36.07
C SER A 202 -11.54 5.97 36.98
N GLY A 203 -11.90 7.26 36.95
CA GLY A 203 -11.18 8.34 37.63
C GLY A 203 -9.83 8.69 37.00
N LYS A 204 -9.41 7.94 35.98
CA LYS A 204 -8.09 8.05 35.34
C LYS A 204 -8.04 9.21 34.35
N LYS A 205 -6.84 9.76 34.19
CA LYS A 205 -6.50 10.69 33.11
C LYS A 205 -5.91 9.86 31.97
N ILE A 206 -6.57 9.87 30.81
CA ILE A 206 -6.11 9.19 29.60
C ILE A 206 -5.36 10.20 28.74
N ILE A 207 -4.14 9.84 28.33
CA ILE A 207 -3.30 10.61 27.43
C ILE A 207 -2.90 9.70 26.28
N ALA A 208 -3.29 10.06 25.07
CA ALA A 208 -2.94 9.32 23.86
C ALA A 208 -2.33 10.24 22.82
N TYR A 209 -1.37 9.71 22.07
CA TYR A 209 -0.73 10.40 20.97
C TYR A 209 -1.22 9.79 19.68
N CYS A 210 -1.57 10.65 18.73
CA CYS A 210 -2.03 10.23 17.42
C CYS A 210 -1.30 11.03 16.34
N LYS A 211 -1.04 10.34 15.24
CA LYS A 211 -0.47 10.92 14.04
C LYS A 211 -1.58 11.05 13.00
N GLN A 212 -1.91 12.27 12.63
CA GLN A 212 -2.80 12.54 11.50
C GLN A 212 -2.01 12.38 10.21
N THR A 213 -2.48 11.51 9.31
CA THR A 213 -1.91 11.29 7.98
C THR A 213 -2.96 11.62 6.92
N THR A 214 -2.56 11.60 5.64
CA THR A 214 -3.49 11.76 4.51
C THR A 214 -4.45 10.58 4.34
N GLU A 215 -4.18 9.44 4.99
CA GLU A 215 -5.03 8.25 4.92
C GLU A 215 -5.96 8.12 6.12
N GLY A 216 -5.63 8.74 7.25
CA GLY A 216 -6.41 8.65 8.48
C GLY A 216 -5.63 9.02 9.73
N PHE A 217 -5.85 8.27 10.79
CA PHE A 217 -5.40 8.58 12.15
C PHE A 217 -4.74 7.36 12.76
N VAL A 218 -3.49 7.52 13.18
CA VAL A 218 -2.71 6.44 13.80
C VAL A 218 -2.57 6.73 15.27
N VAL A 219 -3.24 5.98 16.13
CA VAL A 219 -2.98 6.04 17.57
C VAL A 219 -1.66 5.33 17.81
N LEU A 220 -0.67 6.06 18.33
CA LEU A 220 0.70 5.59 18.45
C LEU A 220 0.84 4.59 19.60
N LYS A 221 1.75 3.64 19.42
CA LYS A 221 2.30 2.81 20.51
C LYS A 221 2.61 3.65 21.76
N ASP A 222 2.46 3.02 22.91
CA ASP A 222 2.61 3.58 24.25
C ASP A 222 1.56 4.63 24.65
N SER A 223 0.57 4.89 23.79
CA SER A 223 -0.62 5.68 24.16
C SER A 223 -1.45 4.99 25.25
N MET A 224 -2.01 5.77 26.15
CA MET A 224 -2.96 5.26 27.14
C MET A 224 -4.31 5.00 26.50
N VAL A 225 -4.95 3.90 26.89
CA VAL A 225 -6.27 3.48 26.44
C VAL A 225 -7.10 3.17 27.68
N GLU A 226 -8.31 3.72 27.77
CA GLU A 226 -9.26 3.34 28.82
C GLU A 226 -9.56 1.84 28.69
N ILE A 227 -9.59 1.09 29.79
CA ILE A 227 -9.84 -0.35 29.76
C ILE A 227 -11.33 -0.65 29.80
N THR A 228 -12.12 0.18 30.49
CA THR A 228 -13.55 -0.07 30.70
C THR A 228 -14.43 0.71 29.73
N ASP A 229 -15.22 -0.01 28.93
CA ASP A 229 -16.07 0.59 27.91
C ASP A 229 -17.30 1.36 28.44
N GLY A 230 -17.56 2.47 27.78
CA GLY A 230 -18.78 3.25 27.69
C GLY A 230 -20.06 2.44 27.73
N LYS A 231 -21.15 3.03 28.27
CA LYS A 231 -22.50 2.48 28.00
C LYS A 231 -22.83 2.52 26.50
N VAL A 232 -22.26 3.51 25.79
CA VAL A 232 -22.43 3.71 24.36
C VAL A 232 -21.05 3.84 23.73
N ILE A 233 -20.74 2.89 22.83
CA ILE A 233 -19.51 2.83 22.04
C ILE A 233 -19.87 2.17 20.69
N PRO A 234 -19.30 2.61 19.55
CA PRO A 234 -19.50 1.94 18.27
C PRO A 234 -19.12 0.45 18.35
N GLU A 235 -19.95 -0.43 17.76
CA GLU A 235 -19.77 -1.90 17.86
C GLU A 235 -18.40 -2.34 17.35
N SER A 236 -18.02 -1.88 16.16
CA SER A 236 -16.72 -2.21 15.55
C SER A 236 -15.52 -1.80 16.41
N ILE A 237 -15.65 -0.74 17.22
CA ILE A 237 -14.59 -0.31 18.14
C ILE A 237 -14.56 -1.20 19.38
N ARG A 238 -15.72 -1.65 19.87
CA ARG A 238 -15.80 -2.59 20.99
C ARG A 238 -15.15 -3.92 20.64
N GLU A 239 -15.52 -4.49 19.50
CA GLU A 239 -14.97 -5.73 18.97
C GLU A 239 -13.45 -5.63 18.81
N LEU A 240 -12.95 -4.56 18.17
CA LEU A 240 -11.52 -4.32 18.01
C LEU A 240 -10.79 -4.21 19.35
N ARG A 241 -11.36 -3.47 20.32
CA ARG A 241 -10.74 -3.31 21.65
C ARG A 241 -10.65 -4.65 22.38
N GLN A 242 -11.69 -5.48 22.29
CA GLN A 242 -11.69 -6.81 22.88
C GLN A 242 -10.64 -7.70 22.23
N GLU A 243 -10.60 -7.75 20.90
CA GLU A 243 -9.60 -8.52 20.15
C GLU A 243 -8.17 -8.13 20.52
N LEU A 244 -7.88 -6.83 20.59
CA LEU A 244 -6.53 -6.33 20.94
C LEU A 244 -6.17 -6.58 22.41
N GLN A 245 -7.15 -6.64 23.32
CA GLN A 245 -6.91 -7.06 24.71
C GLN A 245 -6.62 -8.56 24.80
N GLU A 246 -7.38 -9.39 24.10
CA GLU A 246 -7.18 -10.84 24.03
C GLU A 246 -5.81 -11.20 23.44
N LYS A 247 -5.35 -10.42 22.45
CA LYS A 247 -4.01 -10.55 21.84
C LYS A 247 -2.87 -9.96 22.68
N GLY A 248 -3.15 -9.29 23.80
CA GLY A 248 -2.14 -8.63 24.64
C GLY A 248 -1.54 -7.35 24.02
N ILE A 249 -2.14 -6.83 22.95
CA ILE A 249 -1.73 -5.57 22.30
C ILE A 249 -2.20 -4.37 23.13
N ILE A 250 -3.32 -4.49 23.84
CA ILE A 250 -3.70 -3.55 24.90
C ILE A 250 -3.42 -4.23 26.24
N GLU A 251 -2.40 -3.76 26.95
CA GLU A 251 -1.99 -4.34 28.23
C GLU A 251 -1.96 -3.26 29.30
N ASN A 252 -2.65 -3.47 30.42
CA ASN A 252 -2.72 -2.53 31.55
C ASN A 252 -3.11 -1.09 31.17
N GLY A 253 -3.88 -0.93 30.09
CA GLY A 253 -4.31 0.37 29.57
C GLY A 253 -3.26 1.09 28.75
N VAL A 254 -2.26 0.37 28.24
CA VAL A 254 -1.21 0.88 27.35
C VAL A 254 -1.22 0.08 26.07
N LEU A 255 -1.16 0.81 24.95
CA LEU A 255 -1.13 0.22 23.61
C LEU A 255 0.29 -0.22 23.23
N LYS A 256 0.50 -1.47 22.85
CA LYS A 256 1.82 -2.03 22.50
C LYS A 256 2.17 -1.88 21.02
N GLU A 257 1.16 -1.74 20.17
CA GLU A 257 1.30 -1.59 18.72
C GLU A 257 0.37 -0.49 18.22
N SER A 258 0.87 0.37 17.32
CA SER A 258 0.08 1.48 16.78
C SER A 258 -1.16 0.99 16.04
N GLN A 259 -2.28 1.71 16.16
CA GLN A 259 -3.56 1.31 15.56
C GLN A 259 -4.07 2.40 14.61
N PHE A 260 -4.55 2.00 13.43
CA PHE A 260 -5.03 2.90 12.40
C PHE A 260 -6.56 3.00 12.37
N PHE A 261 -7.05 4.22 12.13
CA PHE A 261 -8.46 4.55 12.05
C PHE A 261 -8.73 5.48 10.87
N ASN A 262 -9.83 5.25 10.16
CA ASN A 262 -10.27 6.09 9.03
C ASN A 262 -10.87 7.45 9.47
N SER A 263 -11.07 7.68 10.77
CA SER A 263 -11.67 8.93 11.27
C SER A 263 -11.13 9.33 12.64
N PRO A 264 -11.09 10.64 12.95
CA PRO A 264 -10.59 11.11 14.23
C PRO A 264 -11.50 10.66 15.38
N SER A 265 -12.81 10.57 15.12
CA SER A 265 -13.80 10.12 16.11
C SER A 265 -13.65 8.64 16.45
N TYR A 266 -13.30 7.78 15.48
CA TYR A 266 -13.04 6.36 15.77
C TYR A 266 -11.74 6.20 16.55
N ALA A 267 -10.68 6.94 16.21
CA ALA A 267 -9.44 6.96 16.99
C ALA A 267 -9.69 7.42 18.44
N ALA A 268 -10.45 8.50 18.64
CA ALA A 268 -10.81 8.99 19.98
C ALA A 268 -11.71 8.01 20.74
N SER A 269 -12.69 7.40 20.04
CA SER A 269 -13.59 6.41 20.64
C SER A 269 -12.84 5.15 21.07
N PHE A 270 -11.83 4.75 20.29
CA PHE A 270 -10.92 3.66 20.64
C PHE A 270 -10.14 3.96 21.91
N VAL A 271 -9.52 5.14 22.01
CA VAL A 271 -8.74 5.56 23.18
C VAL A 271 -9.60 5.67 24.43
N LEU A 272 -10.79 6.26 24.32
CA LEU A 272 -11.65 6.59 25.46
C LEU A 272 -12.67 5.50 25.81
N GLY A 273 -12.79 4.48 24.97
CA GLY A 273 -13.78 3.41 25.10
C GLY A 273 -15.22 3.92 25.06
N MET A 274 -15.52 5.01 24.35
CA MET A 274 -16.88 5.58 24.33
C MET A 274 -17.14 6.36 23.04
N ASN A 275 -18.41 6.59 22.69
CA ASN A 275 -18.75 7.51 21.62
C ASN A 275 -18.29 8.94 21.97
N THR A 276 -17.57 9.57 21.05
CA THR A 276 -17.01 10.91 21.24
C THR A 276 -16.77 11.63 19.91
N ASN A 277 -16.52 12.94 19.97
CA ASN A 277 -16.19 13.75 18.80
C ASN A 277 -14.68 13.99 18.72
N GLY A 278 -14.01 13.23 17.86
CA GLY A 278 -12.56 13.32 17.69
C GLY A 278 -12.10 14.70 17.21
N ARG A 279 -12.93 15.45 16.46
CA ARG A 279 -12.55 16.79 15.98
C ARG A 279 -12.35 17.79 17.12
N THR A 280 -12.94 17.55 18.28
CA THR A 280 -12.80 18.39 19.48
C THR A 280 -11.90 17.78 20.55
N ASP A 281 -11.75 16.45 20.56
CA ASP A 281 -10.91 15.76 21.56
C ASP A 281 -9.41 15.83 21.21
N TRP A 282 -9.06 15.71 19.92
CA TRP A 282 -7.68 15.77 19.46
C TRP A 282 -7.21 17.21 19.27
N LYS A 283 -6.02 17.51 19.79
CA LYS A 283 -5.41 18.84 19.78
C LYS A 283 -3.98 18.81 19.27
N ASP A 284 -3.54 19.88 18.61
CA ASP A 284 -2.14 20.06 18.22
C ASP A 284 -1.25 20.49 19.40
N SER A 285 0.03 20.75 19.12
CA SER A 285 1.00 21.25 20.11
C SER A 285 0.64 22.61 20.70
N ASN A 286 -0.20 23.41 20.03
CA ASN A 286 -0.66 24.71 20.51
C ASN A 286 -1.97 24.60 21.31
N GLY A 287 -2.53 23.39 21.45
CA GLY A 287 -3.79 23.14 22.12
C GLY A 287 -5.03 23.42 21.26
N CYS A 288 -4.85 23.75 19.98
CA CYS A 288 -5.94 23.95 19.03
C CYS A 288 -6.55 22.59 18.64
N THR A 289 -7.87 22.50 18.67
CA THR A 289 -8.61 21.30 18.25
C THR A 289 -8.51 21.11 16.74
N LEU A 290 -8.66 19.87 16.27
CA LEU A 290 -8.74 19.59 14.83
C LEU A 290 -9.83 20.40 14.13
N LYS A 291 -10.98 20.60 14.80
CA LYS A 291 -12.07 21.43 14.30
C LYS A 291 -11.59 22.87 14.02
N GLU A 292 -10.94 23.50 14.99
CA GLU A 292 -10.42 24.87 14.85
C GLU A 292 -9.34 24.95 13.77
N ILE A 293 -8.49 23.93 13.67
CA ILE A 293 -7.43 23.86 12.66
C ILE A 293 -8.01 23.76 11.24
N GLU A 294 -9.07 22.97 11.06
CA GLU A 294 -9.76 22.78 9.78
C GLU A 294 -10.60 23.98 9.36
N GLU A 295 -11.19 24.70 10.32
CA GLU A 295 -12.01 25.89 10.05
C GLU A 295 -11.17 27.15 9.77
N ASN A 296 -9.90 27.16 10.18
CA ASN A 296 -8.96 28.29 9.99
C ASN A 296 -7.92 28.06 8.87
N MET A 297 -8.04 26.98 8.09
CA MET A 297 -7.23 26.71 6.89
C MET A 297 -7.81 27.40 5.66
#